data_AF-A0A0J1FYY8-F1
#
_entry.id   AF-A0A0J1FYY8-F1
#
_cell.length_a   1.000
_cell.length_b   1.000
_cell.length_c   1.000
_cell.angle_alpha   90.00
_cell.angle_beta   90.00
_cell.angle_gamma   90.00
#
_symmetry.space_group_name_H-M   'P 1'
#
loop_
_entity.id
_entity.type
_entity.pdbx_description
1 polymer ?
#
loop_
_entity_poly.entity_id
_entity_poly.type
_entity_poly.pdbx_seq_one_letter_code
_entity_poly.pdbx_strand_id
1 'polypeptide(L)' 'MTKEVIDMAKVTKDMLIGEIIGLDPQMPVVLMEGGMHCVGCPSSQAESLEEAAMVHGIEPDVLVARLNAYLDSVSK' A
#
# COMPACT_ATOMS: atom_id res chain seq x y z
N MET A 1 -10.20 -12.66 -15.13
CA MET A 1 -10.26 -11.39 -14.37
C MET A 1 -9.17 -10.54 -14.96
N THR A 2 -9.59 -9.61 -15.82
CA THR A 2 -8.76 -9.03 -16.88
C THR A 2 -7.74 -8.05 -16.30
N LYS A 3 -6.50 -8.18 -16.79
CA LYS A 3 -5.30 -7.38 -16.54
C LYS A 3 -5.47 -5.86 -16.84
N GLU A 4 -6.68 -5.39 -17.13
CA GLU A 4 -6.96 -4.07 -17.74
C GLU A 4 -7.31 -2.97 -16.73
N VAL A 5 -7.53 -3.28 -15.44
CA VAL A 5 -7.81 -2.26 -14.41
C VAL A 5 -6.57 -1.74 -13.67
N ILE A 6 -5.40 -2.34 -13.89
CA ILE A 6 -4.15 -1.98 -13.19
C ILE A 6 -3.44 -0.80 -13.87
N ASP A 7 -3.98 -0.29 -14.97
CA ASP A 7 -3.21 0.57 -15.88
C ASP A 7 -2.87 1.97 -15.35
N MET A 8 -3.36 2.42 -14.18
CA MET A 8 -2.95 3.72 -13.59
C MET A 8 -3.15 3.84 -12.05
N ALA A 9 -3.36 2.75 -11.30
CA ALA A 9 -3.64 2.88 -9.87
C ALA A 9 -2.40 3.36 -9.11
N LYS A 10 -2.27 4.68 -8.91
CA LYS A 10 -1.24 5.26 -8.04
C LYS A 10 -1.70 5.23 -6.60
N VAL A 11 -0.86 4.70 -5.73
CA VAL A 11 -1.05 4.81 -4.30
C VAL A 11 -0.82 6.25 -3.86
N THR A 12 -1.74 6.78 -3.06
CA THR A 12 -1.61 8.06 -2.37
C THR A 12 -1.72 7.85 -0.86
N LYS A 13 -1.27 8.83 -0.08
CA LYS A 13 -1.14 8.71 1.38
C LYS A 13 -2.49 8.67 2.14
N ASP A 14 -3.53 9.17 1.50
CA ASP A 14 -4.93 9.19 1.96
C ASP A 14 -5.69 7.89 1.69
N MET A 15 -5.13 6.98 0.88
CA MET A 15 -5.73 5.66 0.68
C MET A 15 -5.71 4.84 1.95
N LEU A 16 -6.77 4.07 2.16
CA LEU A 16 -6.83 3.11 3.25
C LEU A 16 -5.92 1.92 2.97
N ILE A 17 -5.30 1.36 4.00
CA ILE A 17 -4.47 0.17 3.88
C ILE A 17 -5.24 -0.99 3.23
N GLY A 18 -6.53 -1.16 3.55
CA GLY A 18 -7.38 -2.19 2.93
C GLY A 18 -7.56 -2.00 1.42
N GLU A 19 -7.66 -0.76 0.95
CA GLU A 19 -7.76 -0.43 -0.48
C GLU A 19 -6.44 -0.74 -1.20
N ILE A 20 -5.32 -0.36 -0.58
CA ILE A 20 -3.97 -0.64 -1.08
C ILE A 20 -3.73 -2.15 -1.21
N ILE A 21 -4.11 -2.94 -0.21
CA ILE A 21 -4.01 -4.42 -0.25
C ILE A 21 -4.84 -5.00 -1.40
N GLY A 22 -5.96 -4.38 -1.75
CA GLY A 22 -6.84 -4.80 -2.84
C GLY A 22 -6.24 -4.59 -4.25
N LEU A 23 -5.18 -3.80 -4.39
CA LEU A 23 -4.58 -3.48 -5.69
C LEU A 23 -3.82 -4.67 -6.31
N ASP A 24 -3.08 -5.42 -5.49
CA ASP A 24 -2.32 -6.59 -5.93
C ASP A 24 -2.09 -7.56 -4.75
N PRO A 25 -2.17 -8.89 -4.94
CA PRO A 25 -1.95 -9.88 -3.87
C PRO A 25 -0.60 -9.77 -3.14
N GLN A 26 0.42 -9.13 -3.72
CA GLN A 26 1.71 -8.91 -3.09
C GLN A 26 1.76 -7.63 -2.24
N MET A 27 0.78 -6.73 -2.33
CA MET A 27 0.77 -5.46 -1.59
C MET A 27 0.93 -5.61 -0.07
N PRO A 28 0.33 -6.62 0.60
CA PRO A 28 0.63 -6.88 2.02
C PRO A 28 2.12 -7.08 2.29
N VAL A 29 2.82 -7.81 1.42
CA VAL A 29 4.26 -8.07 1.57
C VAL A 29 5.05 -6.78 1.38
N VAL A 30 4.75 -5.99 0.35
CA VAL A 30 5.43 -4.71 0.08
C VAL A 30 5.26 -3.72 1.24
N LEU A 31 4.05 -3.66 1.82
CA LEU A 31 3.75 -2.86 3.01
C LEU A 31 4.56 -3.35 4.23
N MET A 32 4.61 -4.66 4.46
CA MET A 32 5.38 -5.26 5.56
C MET A 32 6.88 -4.97 5.44
N GLU A 33 7.45 -5.09 4.24
CA GLU A 33 8.84 -4.72 3.97
C GLU A 33 9.10 -3.21 4.13
N GLY A 34 8.06 -2.38 4.03
CA GLY A 34 8.06 -0.96 4.36
C GLY A 34 7.92 -0.65 5.85
N GLY A 35 7.74 -1.67 6.70
CA GLY A 35 7.59 -1.52 8.15
C GLY A 35 6.18 -1.71 8.68
N MET A 36 5.17 -1.88 7.81
CA MET A 36 3.77 -2.07 8.20
C MET A 36 3.46 -3.55 8.48
N HIS A 37 3.85 -4.04 9.66
CA HIS A 37 3.70 -5.47 10.02
C HIS A 37 2.27 -5.89 10.38
N CYS A 38 1.38 -4.93 10.65
CA CYS A 38 0.03 -5.17 11.17
C CYS A 38 -1.08 -5.13 10.09
N VAL A 39 -0.73 -5.12 8.81
CA VAL A 39 -1.67 -4.93 7.68
C VAL A 39 -2.75 -6.01 7.52
N GLY A 40 -2.59 -7.16 8.18
CA GLY A 40 -3.60 -8.23 8.22
C GLY A 40 -4.70 -8.02 9.27
N CYS A 41 -4.55 -7.04 10.18
CA CYS A 41 -5.54 -6.74 11.20
C CYS A 41 -6.69 -5.91 10.58
N PRO A 42 -7.98 -6.26 10.82
CA PRO A 42 -9.11 -5.46 10.33
C PRO A 42 -9.07 -3.99 10.78
N SER A 43 -8.52 -3.71 11.97
CA SER A 43 -8.35 -2.34 12.46
C SER A 43 -7.37 -1.55 11.60
N SER A 44 -6.23 -2.15 11.25
CA SER A 44 -5.19 -1.47 10.46
C SER A 44 -5.58 -1.24 9.02
N GLN A 45 -6.47 -2.07 8.47
CA GLN A 45 -6.99 -1.87 7.13
C GLN A 45 -7.95 -0.67 7.01
N ALA A 46 -8.49 -0.19 8.13
CA ALA A 46 -9.36 0.98 8.19
C ALA A 46 -8.59 2.30 8.42
N GLU A 47 -7.28 2.24 8.59
CA GLU A 47 -6.40 3.41 8.73
C GLU A 47 -5.90 3.86 7.36
N SER A 48 -5.72 5.18 7.18
CA SER A 48 -4.99 5.69 6.01
C SER A 48 -3.51 5.31 6.08
N LEU A 49 -2.85 5.26 4.93
CA LEU A 49 -1.40 4.99 4.87
C LEU A 49 -0.61 6.03 5.67
N GLU A 50 -0.99 7.31 5.61
CA GLU A 50 -0.35 8.40 6.34
C GLU A 50 -0.46 8.22 7.86
N GLU A 51 -1.67 7.94 8.38
CA GLU A 51 -1.89 7.76 9.82
C GLU A 51 -1.11 6.56 10.36
N ALA A 52 -1.20 5.41 9.68
CA ALA A 52 -0.47 4.22 10.07
C ALA A 52 1.05 4.43 10.03
N ALA A 53 1.56 5.11 8.99
CA ALA A 53 2.98 5.45 8.90
C ALA A 53 3.45 6.31 10.07
N MET A 54 2.69 7.36 10.41
CA MET A 54 3.02 8.28 11.50
C MET A 54 3.02 7.60 12.87
N VAL A 55 2.05 6.72 13.16
CA VAL A 55 2.00 5.95 14.42
C VAL A 55 3.24 5.09 14.61
N HIS A 56 3.81 4.59 13.51
CA HIS A 56 5.00 3.75 13.50
C HIS A 56 6.31 4.53 13.28
N GLY A 57 6.26 5.87 13.22
CA GLY A 57 7.44 6.73 13.04
C GLY A 57 8.09 6.60 11.66
N ILE A 58 7.33 6.21 10.64
CA ILE A 58 7.77 6.05 9.26
C ILE A 58 7.31 7.26 8.45
N GLU A 59 8.19 7.74 7.57
CA GLU A 59 7.86 8.85 6.67
C GLU A 59 6.86 8.36 5.59
N PRO A 60 5.66 8.97 5.47
CA PRO A 60 4.61 8.51 4.56
C PRO A 60 5.01 8.52 3.08
N ASP A 61 5.74 9.53 2.61
CA ASP A 61 6.16 9.64 1.20
C ASP A 61 7.11 8.49 0.80
N VAL A 62 7.92 7.96 1.72
CA VAL A 62 8.78 6.78 1.52
C VAL A 62 7.94 5.54 1.26
N LEU A 63 6.84 5.34 2.01
CA LEU A 63 5.92 4.22 1.77
C LEU A 63 5.20 4.38 0.44
N VAL A 64 4.67 5.58 0.15
CA VAL A 64 4.02 5.88 -1.13
C VAL A 64 4.96 5.60 -2.31
N ALA A 65 6.22 6.05 -2.22
CA ALA A 65 7.22 5.82 -3.26
C ALA A 65 7.51 4.33 -3.46
N ARG A 66 7.66 3.56 -2.37
CA ARG A 66 7.88 2.11 -2.43
C ARG A 66 6.71 1.38 -3.09
N LEU A 67 5.48 1.68 -2.67
CA LEU A 67 4.27 1.01 -3.15
C LEU A 67 4.05 1.28 -4.64
N ASN A 68 4.21 2.53 -5.06
CA ASN A 68 4.13 2.87 -6.48
C ASN A 68 5.27 2.26 -7.31
N ALA A 69 6.51 2.23 -6.79
CA ALA A 69 7.62 1.59 -7.48
C ALA A 69 7.38 0.09 -7.69
N TYR A 70 6.74 -0.58 -6.73
CA TYR A 70 6.30 -1.97 -6.89
C TYR A 70 5.26 -2.10 -8.00
N LEU A 71 4.19 -1.31 -7.98
CA LEU A 71 3.14 -1.35 -9.01
C LEU A 71 3.72 -1.09 -10.41
N ASP A 72 4.55 -0.07 -10.56
CA ASP A 72 5.26 0.24 -11.82
C ASP A 72 6.15 -0.93 -12.30
N SER A 73 6.66 -1.75 -11.38
CA SER A 73 7.51 -2.90 -11.71
C SER A 73 6.71 -4.10 -12.26
N VAL A 74 5.43 -4.23 -11.89
CA VAL A 74 4.57 -5.36 -12.26
C VAL A 74 3.55 -5.04 -13.36
N SER A 75 3.29 -3.76 -13.65
CA SER A 75 2.39 -3.29 -14.73
C SER A 75 2.97 -3.46 -16.15
N LYS A 76 3.79 -4.48 -16.39
CA LYS A 76 4.40 -4.80 -17.70
C LYS A 76 3.80 -6.03 -18.38
#